data_AF-A0A8B7JAS4-F1
#
_entry.id   AF-A0A8B7JAS4-F1
#
_cell.length_a   1.000
_cell.length_b   1.000
_cell.length_c   1.000
_cell.angle_alpha   90.00
_cell.angle_beta   90.00
_cell.angle_gamma   90.00
#
_symmetry.space_group_name_H-M   'P 1'
#
loop_
_entity.id
_entity.type
_entity.pdbx_description
1 polymer ?
#
loop_
_entity_poly.entity_id
_entity_poly.type
_entity_poly.pdbx_seq_one_letter_code
_entity_poly.pdbx_strand_id
1 'polypeptide(L)'
;MLPVGSPGGYCMIEMSADGNPPVQHRLSLSYQASQITFGSIFLGNVPVHAEVHRCAGQIHGYKGCVRDFQVNNKELFIIDEALGGRNVENCNVPICDYNPCRNGGTCTSDAENWFCECPKLYSGKLCQFMACDENPCGNGATCFPKSKQDTVCLCPYGRSGILCKDAINISQPSFSGTDVFGYTSFLAYSTIPNITFYYEFRLKFQLVNHHSALKDNLIFFTGQKGQAINISQPSFSGTDVFGYTSFLAYSTIPNITFYYEFRLKFQLVNHHSALKDNLIFFTGQKGQGLNGDDFLVLGLRNGKVVYSYNLGSGTASIISKPLDLTRSIHVIHLGRSLQKGWLKVDDQKNRTVTSPGGLVGLNVFSQFYLGGYHEYTPELLPKGSRFKNSFQGCVFDVQVRTNKNQEFKSPGTPEGHPNAGRSVGQCKDSPCSLIKCRNGGKCIESGSTVYCDCLTGWKGAFCTETMSICDPEHDPPHLCKQGGTCVPLPNGYTCHCPLGTTGTYCERAVSISDPSFRSNESSWMSFAPFYIRHKTHIKLQFQPLSPDGILFYAAQRLSTQSGKQSPVR
;
A
#
# COMPACT_ATOMS: atom_id res chain seq x y z
N MET A 1 13.93 11.42 -42.15
CA MET A 1 13.70 12.72 -42.82
C MET A 1 12.82 12.47 -44.04
N LEU A 2 11.90 13.37 -44.34
CA LEU A 2 11.24 13.53 -45.65
C LEU A 2 11.20 15.04 -45.98
N PRO A 3 11.02 15.45 -47.25
CA PRO A 3 11.40 16.80 -47.69
C PRO A 3 10.58 17.95 -47.10
N VAL A 4 11.21 19.11 -47.00
CA VAL A 4 10.55 20.40 -46.75
C VAL A 4 9.71 20.77 -48.00
N GLY A 5 8.44 21.16 -47.80
CA GLY A 5 7.60 21.71 -48.89
C GLY A 5 6.24 21.03 -49.13
N SER A 6 5.75 20.17 -48.23
CA SER A 6 4.36 19.67 -48.29
C SER A 6 3.40 20.53 -47.45
N PRO A 7 2.14 20.75 -47.87
CA PRO A 7 1.19 21.61 -47.17
C PRO A 7 0.72 21.01 -45.83
N GLY A 8 0.15 21.88 -44.98
CA GLY A 8 -0.30 21.53 -43.63
C GLY A 8 -1.27 20.36 -43.57
N GLY A 9 -1.18 19.57 -42.50
CA GLY A 9 -2.10 18.47 -42.25
C GLY A 9 -3.52 18.99 -42.02
N TYR A 10 -4.52 18.15 -42.28
CA TYR A 10 -5.91 18.48 -41.98
C TYR A 10 -6.55 17.38 -41.15
N CYS A 11 -7.35 17.76 -40.16
CA CYS A 11 -8.29 16.86 -39.52
C CYS A 11 -9.56 16.81 -40.38
N MET A 12 -10.09 15.60 -40.61
CA MET A 12 -11.43 15.41 -41.16
C MET A 12 -12.23 14.61 -40.15
N ILE A 13 -13.40 15.13 -39.78
CA ILE A 13 -14.46 14.37 -39.12
C ILE A 13 -15.47 14.02 -40.20
N GLU A 14 -15.85 12.75 -40.29
CA GLU A 14 -16.82 12.22 -41.24
C GLU A 14 -17.90 11.47 -40.46
N MET A 15 -19.16 11.82 -40.67
CA MET A 15 -20.30 11.27 -39.93
C MET A 15 -21.45 10.93 -40.88
N SER A 16 -21.94 9.69 -40.80
CA SER A 16 -23.18 9.25 -41.44
C SER A 16 -24.07 8.54 -40.41
N ALA A 17 -25.38 8.61 -40.62
CA ALA A 17 -26.41 7.95 -39.82
C ALA A 17 -27.44 7.33 -40.77
N ASP A 18 -27.98 6.16 -40.41
CA ASP A 18 -29.08 5.49 -41.11
C ASP A 18 -28.91 5.34 -42.64
N GLY A 19 -27.66 5.15 -43.09
CA GLY A 19 -27.31 5.01 -44.51
C GLY A 19 -27.28 6.31 -45.32
N ASN A 20 -27.52 7.47 -44.69
CA ASN A 20 -27.43 8.77 -45.35
C ASN A 20 -25.99 9.11 -45.79
N PRO A 21 -25.82 9.96 -46.83
CA PRO A 21 -24.50 10.42 -47.27
C PRO A 21 -23.69 11.06 -46.12
N PRO A 22 -22.37 10.85 -46.07
CA PRO A 22 -21.55 11.35 -44.98
C PRO A 22 -21.41 12.88 -44.99
N VAL A 23 -21.65 13.51 -43.84
CA VAL A 23 -21.32 14.90 -43.57
C VAL A 23 -19.84 14.97 -43.20
N GLN A 24 -19.07 15.80 -43.91
CA GLN A 24 -17.64 15.99 -43.66
C GLN A 24 -17.36 17.40 -43.10
N HIS A 25 -16.60 17.46 -42.00
CA HIS A 25 -16.08 18.70 -41.44
C HIS A 25 -14.54 18.65 -41.46
N ARG A 26 -13.90 19.64 -42.10
CA ARG A 26 -12.45 19.66 -42.35
C ARG A 26 -11.79 20.87 -41.67
N LEU A 27 -10.78 20.61 -40.84
CA LEU A 27 -9.99 21.64 -40.16
C LEU A 27 -8.52 21.59 -40.62
N SER A 28 -7.99 22.68 -41.15
CA SER A 28 -6.59 22.79 -41.56
C SER A 28 -5.70 23.12 -40.35
N LEU A 29 -4.54 22.45 -40.23
CA LEU A 29 -3.60 22.58 -39.13
C LEU A 29 -2.22 23.05 -39.65
N SER A 30 -1.60 23.99 -38.94
CA SER A 30 -0.29 24.58 -39.28
C SER A 30 0.92 23.74 -38.86
N TYR A 31 0.70 22.61 -38.17
CA TYR A 31 1.75 21.73 -37.65
C TYR A 31 1.41 20.24 -37.89
N GLN A 32 2.43 19.38 -37.83
CA GLN A 32 2.24 17.92 -37.88
C GLN A 32 1.57 17.42 -36.60
N ALA A 33 0.48 16.66 -36.73
CA ALA A 33 -0.16 16.00 -35.60
C ALA A 33 0.66 14.77 -35.15
N SER A 34 0.94 14.68 -33.85
CA SER A 34 1.51 13.50 -33.20
C SER A 34 0.44 12.47 -32.82
N GLN A 35 0.82 11.28 -32.36
CA GLN A 35 -0.12 10.32 -31.78
C GLN A 35 -0.73 10.91 -30.50
N ILE A 36 -2.06 11.14 -30.50
CA ILE A 36 -2.80 11.66 -29.34
C ILE A 36 -3.42 10.49 -28.58
N THR A 37 -3.20 10.47 -27.26
CA THR A 37 -3.88 9.57 -26.32
C THR A 37 -5.06 10.31 -25.69
N PHE A 38 -6.26 9.79 -25.89
CA PHE A 38 -7.47 10.30 -25.26
C PHE A 38 -7.58 9.80 -23.82
N GLY A 39 -8.38 10.47 -22.99
CA GLY A 39 -8.81 9.94 -21.70
C GLY A 39 -9.83 8.80 -21.86
N SER A 40 -10.44 8.39 -20.75
CA SER A 40 -11.58 7.47 -20.76
C SER A 40 -12.65 7.93 -21.76
N ILE A 41 -13.20 6.98 -22.52
CA ILE A 41 -14.43 7.22 -23.28
C ILE A 41 -15.59 7.24 -22.29
N PHE A 42 -16.60 8.07 -22.54
CA PHE A 42 -17.88 7.99 -21.84
C PHE A 42 -19.01 7.81 -22.86
N LEU A 43 -20.05 7.04 -22.48
CA LEU A 43 -21.34 6.97 -23.19
C LEU A 43 -22.43 7.59 -22.32
N GLY A 44 -23.41 8.22 -22.96
CA GLY A 44 -24.61 8.76 -22.31
C GLY A 44 -24.44 10.13 -21.65
N ASN A 45 -23.41 10.30 -20.81
CA ASN A 45 -23.06 11.58 -20.19
C ASN A 45 -21.59 11.57 -19.72
N VAL A 46 -21.10 12.71 -19.23
CA VAL A 46 -19.76 12.86 -18.64
C VAL A 46 -19.90 13.01 -17.11
N PRO A 47 -19.05 12.36 -16.28
CA PRO A 47 -19.08 12.55 -14.84
C PRO A 47 -18.79 13.99 -14.44
N VAL A 48 -19.48 14.52 -13.43
CA VAL A 48 -19.38 15.92 -12.93
C VAL A 48 -17.95 16.34 -12.55
N HIS A 49 -17.04 15.39 -12.29
CA HIS A 49 -15.66 15.63 -11.91
C HIS A 49 -14.64 15.51 -13.06
N ALA A 50 -15.10 15.23 -14.29
CA ALA A 50 -14.24 15.18 -15.48
C ALA A 50 -14.31 16.51 -16.24
N GLU A 51 -13.16 17.09 -16.58
CA GLU A 51 -13.08 18.38 -17.29
C GLU A 51 -13.63 18.27 -18.72
N VAL A 52 -14.84 18.77 -18.93
CA VAL A 52 -15.40 18.97 -20.27
C VAL A 52 -14.66 20.10 -20.97
N HIS A 53 -13.98 19.78 -22.07
CA HIS A 53 -13.28 20.75 -22.91
C HIS A 53 -14.24 21.82 -23.45
N ARG A 54 -13.91 23.10 -23.26
CA ARG A 54 -14.81 24.26 -23.50
C ARG A 54 -15.48 24.31 -24.87
N CYS A 55 -14.81 23.83 -25.92
CA CYS A 55 -15.38 23.80 -27.27
C CYS A 55 -16.52 22.77 -27.48
N ALA A 56 -16.83 21.94 -26.48
CA ALA A 56 -17.99 21.04 -26.52
C ALA A 56 -19.32 21.74 -26.18
N GLY A 57 -19.28 23.02 -25.77
CA GLY A 57 -20.47 23.81 -25.44
C GLY A 57 -21.19 23.33 -24.18
N GLN A 58 -22.50 23.58 -24.12
CA GLN A 58 -23.36 23.08 -23.05
C GLN A 58 -23.79 21.64 -23.37
N ILE A 59 -23.30 20.68 -22.59
CA ILE A 59 -23.61 19.26 -22.76
C ILE A 59 -24.88 18.90 -22.00
N HIS A 60 -25.77 18.16 -22.67
CA HIS A 60 -26.94 17.51 -22.08
C HIS A 60 -26.74 15.98 -22.11
N GLY A 61 -27.11 15.29 -21.04
CA GLY A 61 -27.05 13.82 -20.99
C GLY A 61 -28.04 13.20 -21.97
N TYR A 62 -27.60 12.21 -22.74
CA TYR A 62 -28.45 11.44 -23.63
C TYR A 62 -29.49 10.60 -22.88
N LYS A 63 -30.61 10.36 -23.55
CA LYS A 63 -31.72 9.58 -23.05
C LYS A 63 -32.18 8.62 -24.14
N GLY A 64 -32.15 7.32 -23.88
CA GLY A 64 -32.41 6.28 -24.88
C GLY A 64 -31.50 5.05 -24.72
N CYS A 65 -31.66 4.07 -25.60
CA CYS A 65 -30.84 2.84 -25.64
C CYS A 65 -29.56 3.06 -26.46
N VAL A 66 -28.50 2.29 -26.18
CA VAL A 66 -27.23 2.28 -26.94
C VAL A 66 -26.66 0.87 -27.03
N ARG A 67 -26.44 0.38 -28.25
CA ARG A 67 -25.90 -0.97 -28.56
C ARG A 67 -24.83 -0.91 -29.65
N ASP A 68 -24.21 -2.06 -29.96
CA ASP A 68 -23.19 -2.23 -31.02
C ASP A 68 -22.08 -1.16 -31.01
N PHE A 69 -21.48 -0.90 -29.84
CA PHE A 69 -20.37 0.04 -29.76
C PHE A 69 -19.09 -0.59 -30.32
N GLN A 70 -18.62 -0.09 -31.45
CA GLN A 70 -17.42 -0.60 -32.13
C GLN A 70 -16.42 0.54 -32.38
N VAL A 71 -15.16 0.32 -32.00
CA VAL A 71 -14.05 1.27 -32.21
C VAL A 71 -13.02 0.60 -33.12
N ASN A 72 -12.86 1.16 -34.32
CA ASN A 72 -12.22 0.52 -35.47
C ASN A 72 -12.88 -0.84 -35.76
N ASN A 73 -12.09 -1.91 -35.84
CA ASN A 73 -12.59 -3.27 -36.04
C ASN A 73 -12.78 -4.02 -34.71
N LYS A 74 -12.71 -3.34 -33.56
CA LYS A 74 -12.96 -3.97 -32.26
C LYS A 74 -14.36 -3.62 -31.76
N GLU A 75 -15.17 -4.64 -31.60
CA GLU A 75 -16.41 -4.58 -30.83
C GLU A 75 -16.10 -4.46 -29.34
N LEU A 76 -16.82 -3.57 -28.65
CA LEU A 76 -16.74 -3.36 -27.21
C LEU A 76 -18.03 -3.88 -26.59
N PHE A 77 -17.93 -4.94 -25.78
CA PHE A 77 -19.07 -5.43 -25.00
C PHE A 77 -19.43 -4.36 -23.97
N ILE A 78 -20.51 -3.61 -24.23
CA ILE A 78 -20.81 -2.35 -23.52
C ILE A 78 -20.94 -2.57 -22.00
N ILE A 79 -21.38 -3.76 -21.59
CA ILE A 79 -21.49 -4.15 -20.17
C ILE A 79 -20.16 -4.68 -19.63
N ASP A 80 -19.58 -5.72 -20.27
CA ASP A 80 -18.41 -6.44 -19.76
C ASP A 80 -17.08 -5.64 -19.85
N GLU A 81 -16.99 -4.65 -20.76
CA GLU A 81 -15.83 -3.76 -20.91
C GLU A 81 -16.00 -2.39 -20.23
N ALA A 82 -17.10 -2.19 -19.50
CA ALA A 82 -17.29 -0.96 -18.73
C ALA A 82 -16.30 -0.89 -17.57
N LEU A 83 -15.46 0.15 -17.55
CA LEU A 83 -14.61 0.50 -16.40
C LEU A 83 -15.43 1.08 -15.22
N GLY A 84 -16.70 1.40 -15.47
CA GLY A 84 -17.66 1.89 -14.50
C GLY A 84 -18.88 2.46 -15.19
N GLY A 85 -19.97 2.63 -14.43
CA GLY A 85 -21.17 3.28 -14.90
C GLY A 85 -22.09 3.66 -13.75
N ARG A 86 -23.08 4.51 -14.03
CA ARG A 86 -24.01 5.09 -13.05
C ARG A 86 -25.39 5.22 -13.68
N ASN A 87 -26.44 4.82 -12.94
CA ASN A 87 -27.85 5.03 -13.28
C ASN A 87 -28.24 4.52 -14.69
N VAL A 88 -27.81 3.31 -15.04
CA VAL A 88 -28.07 2.64 -16.33
C VAL A 88 -29.05 1.49 -16.11
N GLU A 89 -30.00 1.30 -17.03
CA GLU A 89 -31.07 0.29 -16.96
C GLU A 89 -31.15 -0.53 -18.26
N ASN A 90 -32.14 -1.42 -18.40
CA ASN A 90 -32.34 -2.25 -19.60
C ASN A 90 -33.30 -1.66 -20.63
N CYS A 91 -33.09 -2.05 -21.89
CA CYS A 91 -34.10 -1.99 -22.95
C CYS A 91 -34.73 -3.39 -23.19
N ASN A 92 -36.03 -3.42 -23.51
CA ASN A 92 -36.86 -4.62 -23.38
C ASN A 92 -36.98 -5.44 -24.68
N VAL A 93 -36.06 -6.37 -24.95
CA VAL A 93 -36.17 -7.33 -26.08
C VAL A 93 -35.60 -8.73 -25.71
N PRO A 94 -36.22 -9.86 -26.12
CA PRO A 94 -35.70 -11.21 -25.88
C PRO A 94 -34.36 -11.48 -26.59
N ILE A 95 -33.55 -12.41 -26.05
CA ILE A 95 -32.10 -12.42 -26.30
C ILE A 95 -31.55 -13.65 -27.07
N CYS A 96 -32.24 -14.80 -27.08
CA CYS A 96 -31.76 -15.98 -27.80
C CYS A 96 -31.92 -15.89 -29.32
N ASP A 97 -32.86 -15.09 -29.82
CA ASP A 97 -33.09 -14.86 -31.26
C ASP A 97 -31.85 -14.26 -31.97
N TYR A 98 -30.90 -13.73 -31.20
CA TYR A 98 -29.65 -13.15 -31.68
C TYR A 98 -28.46 -14.12 -31.75
N ASN A 99 -28.65 -15.41 -31.43
CA ASN A 99 -27.61 -16.46 -31.53
C ASN A 99 -26.25 -16.13 -30.85
N PRO A 100 -26.22 -15.79 -29.54
CA PRO A 100 -25.02 -15.22 -28.91
C PRO A 100 -23.85 -16.18 -28.64
N CYS A 101 -24.06 -17.50 -28.64
CA CYS A 101 -23.05 -18.48 -28.22
C CYS A 101 -21.96 -18.73 -29.26
N ARG A 102 -20.72 -18.97 -28.80
CA ARG A 102 -19.53 -19.11 -29.66
C ARG A 102 -18.89 -20.51 -29.54
N ASN A 103 -17.96 -20.81 -30.43
CA ASN A 103 -17.16 -22.06 -30.42
C ASN A 103 -17.98 -23.37 -30.39
N GLY A 104 -19.15 -23.38 -31.02
CA GLY A 104 -20.06 -24.54 -31.05
C GLY A 104 -20.87 -24.76 -29.77
N GLY A 105 -20.89 -23.79 -28.85
CA GLY A 105 -21.77 -23.83 -27.69
C GLY A 105 -23.25 -23.62 -28.05
N THR A 106 -24.14 -24.33 -27.38
CA THR A 106 -25.60 -24.27 -27.66
C THR A 106 -26.28 -23.23 -26.79
N CYS A 107 -27.14 -22.38 -27.38
CA CYS A 107 -27.86 -21.33 -26.66
C CYS A 107 -29.21 -21.85 -26.15
N THR A 108 -29.53 -21.54 -24.89
CA THR A 108 -30.82 -21.87 -24.26
C THR A 108 -31.34 -20.66 -23.48
N SER A 109 -32.67 -20.52 -23.41
CA SER A 109 -33.35 -19.55 -22.54
C SER A 109 -34.66 -20.11 -21.98
N ASP A 110 -35.07 -19.52 -20.87
CA ASP A 110 -36.40 -19.63 -20.28
C ASP A 110 -37.02 -18.22 -20.13
N ALA A 111 -38.03 -18.08 -19.27
CA ALA A 111 -38.73 -16.80 -19.06
C ALA A 111 -37.92 -15.73 -18.30
N GLU A 112 -36.83 -16.10 -17.63
CA GLU A 112 -36.05 -15.19 -16.77
C GLU A 112 -34.53 -15.21 -17.05
N ASN A 113 -34.00 -16.21 -17.76
CA ASN A 113 -32.55 -16.33 -17.98
C ASN A 113 -32.14 -16.98 -19.31
N TRP A 114 -30.85 -16.91 -19.63
CA TRP A 114 -30.23 -17.56 -20.79
C TRP A 114 -28.77 -17.93 -20.55
N PHE A 115 -28.29 -19.00 -21.19
CA PHE A 115 -26.91 -19.45 -21.11
C PHE A 115 -26.42 -20.20 -22.35
N CYS A 116 -25.10 -20.39 -22.43
CA CYS A 116 -24.44 -21.20 -23.44
C CYS A 116 -23.91 -22.50 -22.81
N GLU A 117 -24.28 -23.66 -23.37
CA GLU A 117 -23.68 -24.94 -23.00
C GLU A 117 -22.35 -25.13 -23.73
N CYS A 118 -21.26 -25.34 -22.98
CA CYS A 118 -19.90 -25.30 -23.52
C CYS A 118 -19.24 -26.69 -23.65
N PRO A 119 -18.54 -26.99 -24.76
CA PRO A 119 -17.76 -28.21 -24.89
C PRO A 119 -16.62 -28.31 -23.87
N LYS A 120 -16.19 -29.54 -23.55
CA LYS A 120 -15.34 -29.94 -22.41
C LYS A 120 -13.96 -29.27 -22.26
N LEU A 121 -13.56 -28.40 -23.18
CA LEU A 121 -12.29 -27.64 -23.18
C LEU A 121 -12.49 -26.11 -23.21
N TYR A 122 -13.74 -25.63 -23.10
CA TYR A 122 -14.08 -24.21 -23.13
C TYR A 122 -14.96 -23.83 -21.95
N SER A 123 -14.72 -22.64 -21.38
CA SER A 123 -15.45 -22.11 -20.21
C SER A 123 -15.72 -20.61 -20.33
N GLY A 124 -16.69 -20.09 -19.58
CA GLY A 124 -17.16 -18.70 -19.67
C GLY A 124 -18.54 -18.59 -20.34
N LYS A 125 -19.23 -17.45 -20.15
CA LYS A 125 -20.66 -17.27 -20.48
C LYS A 125 -21.01 -17.51 -21.95
N LEU A 126 -20.05 -17.36 -22.87
CA LEU A 126 -20.19 -17.59 -24.31
C LEU A 126 -19.23 -18.69 -24.84
N CYS A 127 -18.63 -19.47 -23.94
CA CYS A 127 -17.65 -20.56 -24.17
C CYS A 127 -16.27 -20.12 -24.73
N GLN A 128 -15.32 -19.76 -23.85
CA GLN A 128 -14.07 -19.07 -24.26
C GLN A 128 -12.69 -19.31 -23.51
N PHE A 129 -12.52 -20.08 -22.40
CA PHE A 129 -11.23 -20.20 -21.61
C PHE A 129 -10.77 -21.63 -21.13
N MET A 130 -9.47 -21.92 -20.75
CA MET A 130 -8.80 -23.27 -20.54
C MET A 130 -7.63 -23.42 -19.45
N ALA A 131 -7.46 -24.55 -18.67
CA ALA A 131 -6.28 -24.93 -17.76
C ALA A 131 -6.25 -26.45 -17.33
N CYS A 132 -5.36 -27.09 -16.52
CA CYS A 132 -4.23 -26.87 -15.54
C CYS A 132 -4.51 -26.75 -13.99
N ASP A 133 -3.79 -27.51 -13.12
CA ASP A 133 -3.96 -27.62 -11.62
C ASP A 133 -2.65 -27.86 -10.77
N GLU A 134 -1.51 -28.30 -11.34
CA GLU A 134 -0.31 -28.80 -10.60
C GLU A 134 0.82 -27.77 -10.29
N ASN A 135 0.53 -26.45 -10.26
CA ASN A 135 1.56 -25.38 -10.26
C ASN A 135 2.65 -25.56 -11.37
N PRO A 136 2.35 -25.16 -12.62
CA PRO A 136 3.29 -25.34 -13.73
C PRO A 136 4.50 -24.36 -13.73
N CYS A 137 4.61 -23.46 -12.74
CA CYS A 137 5.57 -22.37 -12.71
C CYS A 137 6.98 -22.82 -12.26
N GLY A 138 8.03 -22.30 -12.92
CA GLY A 138 9.43 -22.64 -12.64
C GLY A 138 10.17 -21.62 -11.76
N ASN A 139 11.40 -21.96 -11.38
CA ASN A 139 12.39 -21.08 -10.73
C ASN A 139 11.91 -20.37 -9.43
N GLY A 140 10.96 -20.94 -8.69
CA GLY A 140 10.41 -20.32 -7.48
C GLY A 140 9.38 -19.21 -7.74
N ALA A 141 8.84 -19.12 -8.96
CA ALA A 141 7.71 -18.25 -9.27
C ALA A 141 6.42 -18.68 -8.53
N THR A 142 5.57 -17.71 -8.22
CA THR A 142 4.28 -17.96 -7.54
C THR A 142 3.18 -18.22 -8.56
N CYS A 143 2.39 -19.29 -8.39
CA CYS A 143 1.29 -19.62 -9.27
C CYS A 143 -0.04 -19.06 -8.76
N PHE A 144 -0.90 -18.62 -9.68
CA PHE A 144 -2.24 -18.13 -9.39
C PHE A 144 -3.28 -18.70 -10.37
N PRO A 145 -4.34 -19.39 -9.92
CA PRO A 145 -5.43 -19.86 -10.78
C PRO A 145 -6.36 -18.69 -11.13
N LYS A 146 -6.29 -18.23 -12.38
CA LYS A 146 -7.08 -17.10 -12.88
C LYS A 146 -8.53 -17.50 -13.21
N SER A 147 -8.81 -18.78 -13.45
CA SER A 147 -10.15 -19.35 -13.32
C SER A 147 -10.09 -20.86 -13.03
N LYS A 148 -11.23 -21.56 -12.91
CA LYS A 148 -11.28 -23.04 -12.93
C LYS A 148 -10.58 -23.63 -14.17
N GLN A 149 -10.45 -22.83 -15.22
CA GLN A 149 -9.66 -23.11 -16.39
C GLN A 149 -8.90 -21.84 -16.85
N ASP A 150 -7.96 -21.32 -16.04
CA ASP A 150 -6.80 -20.49 -16.48
C ASP A 150 -5.72 -20.38 -15.36
N THR A 151 -4.41 -20.24 -15.66
CA THR A 151 -3.33 -19.96 -14.64
C THR A 151 -2.35 -18.85 -15.04
N VAL A 152 -1.77 -18.17 -14.05
CA VAL A 152 -0.73 -17.12 -14.20
C VAL A 152 0.46 -17.43 -13.28
N CYS A 153 1.68 -17.12 -13.72
CA CYS A 153 2.90 -17.23 -12.90
C CYS A 153 3.53 -15.84 -12.65
N LEU A 154 3.76 -15.50 -11.38
CA LEU A 154 4.48 -14.28 -10.98
C LEU A 154 5.99 -14.55 -10.94
N CYS A 155 6.71 -14.00 -11.90
CA CYS A 155 8.13 -14.33 -12.13
C CYS A 155 9.09 -13.54 -11.22
N PRO A 156 10.14 -14.19 -10.67
CA PRO A 156 11.20 -13.49 -9.94
C PRO A 156 12.09 -12.67 -10.89
N TYR A 157 12.88 -11.75 -10.32
CA TYR A 157 13.79 -10.88 -11.09
C TYR A 157 14.71 -11.68 -12.03
N GLY A 158 14.82 -11.21 -13.28
CA GLY A 158 15.59 -11.88 -14.33
C GLY A 158 14.91 -13.11 -14.95
N ARG A 159 13.64 -13.38 -14.65
CA ARG A 159 12.83 -14.46 -15.29
C ARG A 159 11.64 -13.92 -16.05
N SER A 160 11.23 -14.66 -17.09
CA SER A 160 10.10 -14.34 -17.96
C SER A 160 9.48 -15.60 -18.58
N GLY A 161 8.53 -15.41 -19.50
CA GLY A 161 7.73 -16.48 -20.09
C GLY A 161 6.55 -16.88 -19.21
N ILE A 162 5.56 -17.54 -19.81
CA ILE A 162 4.27 -17.90 -19.16
C ILE A 162 4.49 -18.71 -17.87
N LEU A 163 5.56 -19.52 -17.82
CA LEU A 163 5.92 -20.36 -16.68
C LEU A 163 7.18 -19.89 -15.93
N CYS A 164 7.68 -18.67 -16.18
CA CYS A 164 8.87 -18.11 -15.52
C CYS A 164 10.16 -18.92 -15.67
N LYS A 165 10.26 -19.78 -16.70
CA LYS A 165 11.41 -20.66 -16.96
C LYS A 165 12.53 -19.91 -17.66
N ASP A 166 12.18 -19.00 -18.57
CA ASP A 166 13.10 -18.26 -19.41
C ASP A 166 13.89 -17.22 -18.62
N ALA A 167 15.16 -17.01 -18.98
CA ALA A 167 16.00 -15.96 -18.40
C ALA A 167 15.93 -14.69 -19.25
N ILE A 168 15.78 -13.52 -18.61
CA ILE A 168 15.75 -12.21 -19.26
C ILE A 168 16.75 -11.26 -18.62
N ASN A 169 17.54 -10.57 -19.44
CA ASN A 169 18.43 -9.51 -18.99
C ASN A 169 17.70 -8.17 -19.02
N ILE A 170 17.37 -7.62 -17.84
CA ILE A 170 16.54 -6.42 -17.69
C ILE A 170 17.42 -5.17 -17.77
N SER A 171 17.65 -4.67 -18.98
CA SER A 171 18.42 -3.44 -19.24
C SER A 171 17.62 -2.15 -19.05
N GLN A 172 16.29 -2.22 -19.17
CA GLN A 172 15.35 -1.13 -18.87
C GLN A 172 14.19 -1.72 -18.05
N PRO A 173 14.09 -1.43 -16.74
CA PRO A 173 13.06 -2.02 -15.89
C PRO A 173 11.70 -1.37 -16.15
N SER A 174 10.67 -2.21 -16.24
CA SER A 174 9.26 -1.82 -16.32
C SER A 174 8.54 -2.29 -15.06
N PHE A 175 7.63 -1.47 -14.55
CA PHE A 175 6.92 -1.70 -13.30
C PHE A 175 5.40 -1.73 -13.57
N SER A 176 4.72 -2.79 -13.14
CA SER A 176 3.27 -2.93 -13.25
C SER A 176 2.50 -2.16 -12.17
N GLY A 177 3.19 -1.74 -11.10
CA GLY A 177 2.58 -1.13 -9.93
C GLY A 177 2.13 -2.19 -8.93
N THR A 178 0.96 -2.00 -8.32
CA THR A 178 0.27 -3.06 -7.56
C THR A 178 -0.59 -3.88 -8.52
N ASP A 179 -0.47 -5.20 -8.48
CA ASP A 179 -1.33 -6.10 -9.26
C ASP A 179 -2.73 -6.25 -8.66
N VAL A 180 -3.59 -7.01 -9.35
CA VAL A 180 -4.99 -7.25 -8.93
C VAL A 180 -5.13 -8.11 -7.68
N PHE A 181 -4.03 -8.60 -7.11
CA PHE A 181 -3.98 -9.41 -5.88
C PHE A 181 -3.25 -8.70 -4.72
N GLY A 182 -2.75 -7.48 -4.94
CA GLY A 182 -2.11 -6.64 -3.94
C GLY A 182 -0.58 -6.65 -3.94
N TYR A 183 0.08 -7.37 -4.86
CA TYR A 183 1.54 -7.44 -4.90
C TYR A 183 2.14 -6.29 -5.71
N THR A 184 3.15 -5.61 -5.14
CA THR A 184 3.85 -4.49 -5.77
C THR A 184 5.07 -4.94 -6.57
N SER A 185 5.21 -4.50 -7.82
CA SER A 185 6.47 -4.62 -8.57
C SER A 185 7.50 -3.60 -8.07
N PHE A 186 8.67 -4.02 -7.61
CA PHE A 186 9.76 -3.14 -7.16
C PHE A 186 11.14 -3.68 -7.55
N LEU A 187 12.16 -2.80 -7.50
CA LEU A 187 13.57 -3.18 -7.46
C LEU A 187 14.19 -2.60 -6.19
N ALA A 188 14.93 -3.42 -5.45
CA ALA A 188 15.70 -3.01 -4.29
C ALA A 188 17.18 -2.87 -4.67
N TYR A 189 17.81 -1.79 -4.23
CA TYR A 189 19.23 -1.50 -4.44
C TYR A 189 19.94 -1.33 -3.09
N SER A 190 21.25 -1.56 -3.06
CA SER A 190 22.09 -1.28 -1.90
C SER A 190 22.02 0.20 -1.49
N THR A 191 22.18 0.48 -0.19
CA THR A 191 22.12 1.82 0.38
C THR A 191 23.14 2.78 -0.26
N ILE A 192 22.67 3.93 -0.72
CA ILE A 192 23.52 4.97 -1.33
C ILE A 192 24.30 5.72 -0.24
N PRO A 193 25.64 5.75 -0.26
CA PRO A 193 26.43 6.50 0.71
C PRO A 193 26.37 8.01 0.47
N ASN A 194 26.56 8.80 1.52
CA ASN A 194 26.79 10.26 1.49
C ASN A 194 25.68 11.15 0.88
N ILE A 195 24.40 10.77 0.98
CA ILE A 195 23.24 11.63 0.61
C ILE A 195 22.99 12.81 1.58
N THR A 196 24.03 13.33 2.24
CA THR A 196 23.92 14.09 3.51
C THR A 196 23.62 15.58 3.35
N PHE A 197 24.08 16.21 2.26
CA PHE A 197 23.99 17.68 2.09
C PHE A 197 23.50 18.12 0.70
N TYR A 198 23.87 17.38 -0.35
CA TYR A 198 23.36 17.57 -1.71
C TYR A 198 23.32 16.20 -2.41
N TYR A 199 22.23 15.92 -3.11
CA TYR A 199 22.08 14.75 -3.98
C TYR A 199 21.20 15.13 -5.17
N GLU A 200 21.46 14.54 -6.33
CA GLU A 200 20.70 14.81 -7.55
C GLU A 200 20.30 13.50 -8.25
N PHE A 201 19.02 13.16 -8.19
CA PHE A 201 18.47 11.96 -8.85
C PHE A 201 17.96 12.29 -10.25
N ARG A 202 18.77 12.01 -11.28
CA ARG A 202 18.38 12.16 -12.69
C ARG A 202 17.65 10.92 -13.21
N LEU A 203 16.37 10.79 -12.86
CA LEU A 203 15.50 9.73 -13.36
C LEU A 203 15.00 10.05 -14.78
N LYS A 204 15.09 9.09 -15.69
CA LYS A 204 14.34 9.05 -16.95
C LYS A 204 13.44 7.82 -16.91
N PHE A 205 12.13 8.04 -16.92
CA PHE A 205 11.13 6.98 -16.88
C PHE A 205 10.02 7.26 -17.89
N GLN A 206 9.28 6.21 -18.26
CA GLN A 206 8.10 6.29 -19.12
C GLN A 206 6.94 5.61 -18.38
N LEU A 207 5.81 6.31 -18.25
CA LEU A 207 4.61 5.75 -17.63
C LEU A 207 3.96 4.76 -18.60
N VAL A 208 3.77 3.51 -18.14
CA VAL A 208 3.25 2.40 -18.97
C VAL A 208 1.74 2.52 -19.22
N ASN A 209 1.00 3.17 -18.30
CA ASN A 209 -0.37 3.64 -18.53
C ASN A 209 -0.57 5.02 -17.88
N HIS A 210 -1.74 5.64 -18.08
CA HIS A 210 -2.06 6.95 -17.49
C HIS A 210 -3.10 6.91 -16.35
N HIS A 211 -3.68 5.75 -15.98
CA HIS A 211 -4.80 5.70 -15.02
C HIS A 211 -4.44 5.09 -13.65
N SER A 212 -3.54 4.10 -13.56
CA SER A 212 -2.98 3.66 -12.27
C SER A 212 -1.70 4.43 -11.92
N ALA A 213 -0.82 4.67 -12.89
CA ALA A 213 0.46 5.35 -12.70
C ALA A 213 0.37 6.88 -12.53
N LEU A 214 -0.84 7.44 -12.42
CA LEU A 214 -1.13 8.85 -12.06
C LEU A 214 -2.06 8.96 -10.84
N LYS A 215 -2.14 7.91 -10.02
CA LYS A 215 -2.52 8.01 -8.59
C LYS A 215 -1.28 8.32 -7.75
N ASP A 216 -1.39 8.36 -6.43
CA ASP A 216 -0.24 8.37 -5.54
C ASP A 216 0.62 7.11 -5.76
N ASN A 217 1.81 7.29 -6.34
CA ASN A 217 2.73 6.20 -6.69
C ASN A 217 4.11 6.48 -6.09
N LEU A 218 4.68 5.48 -5.41
CA LEU A 218 5.99 5.57 -4.78
C LEU A 218 7.12 5.35 -5.80
N ILE A 219 7.45 6.39 -6.57
CA ILE A 219 8.47 6.32 -7.65
C ILE A 219 9.86 6.00 -7.10
N PHE A 220 10.22 6.57 -5.95
CA PHE A 220 11.47 6.32 -5.25
C PHE A 220 11.27 6.53 -3.75
N PHE A 221 11.84 5.65 -2.93
CA PHE A 221 11.85 5.81 -1.48
C PHE A 221 13.29 5.75 -0.97
N THR A 222 13.79 6.88 -0.49
CA THR A 222 14.86 6.92 0.49
C THR A 222 14.37 7.72 1.68
N GLY A 223 14.59 7.21 2.89
CA GLY A 223 14.07 7.80 4.11
C GLY A 223 15.02 7.53 5.25
N GLN A 224 15.61 8.61 5.78
CA GLN A 224 16.04 8.59 7.17
C GLN A 224 14.79 8.69 8.04
N LYS A 225 14.79 8.06 9.22
CA LYS A 225 13.68 8.24 10.16
C LYS A 225 13.67 9.70 10.61
N GLY A 226 12.47 10.30 10.68
CA GLY A 226 12.30 11.74 10.87
C GLY A 226 13.12 12.31 12.02
N GLN A 227 13.61 13.54 11.84
CA GLN A 227 14.56 14.25 12.71
C GLN A 227 14.43 13.84 14.17
N ALA A 228 15.45 13.17 14.71
CA ALA A 228 15.37 12.57 16.02
C ALA A 228 15.08 13.63 17.09
N ILE A 229 13.85 13.61 17.62
CA ILE A 229 13.57 14.17 18.94
C ILE A 229 14.61 13.55 19.87
N ASN A 230 15.29 14.37 20.67
CA ASN A 230 16.35 13.89 21.56
C ASN A 230 15.72 13.20 22.78
N ILE A 231 15.22 11.97 22.55
CA ILE A 231 14.54 11.13 23.53
C ILE A 231 15.57 10.67 24.56
N SER A 232 15.76 11.51 25.59
CA SER A 232 16.74 11.32 26.65
C SER A 232 16.34 10.24 27.66
N GLN A 233 15.04 9.91 27.75
CA GLN A 233 14.50 8.89 28.66
C GLN A 233 13.44 8.06 27.93
N PRO A 234 13.80 7.18 26.97
CA PRO A 234 12.84 6.49 26.12
C PRO A 234 11.86 5.60 26.89
N SER A 235 10.57 5.79 26.58
CA SER A 235 9.45 5.00 27.10
C SER A 235 9.03 3.93 26.10
N PHE A 236 8.98 2.68 26.55
CA PHE A 236 8.62 1.51 25.73
C PHE A 236 7.25 0.99 26.16
N SER A 237 6.36 0.78 25.18
CA SER A 237 4.97 0.34 25.39
C SER A 237 4.79 -1.19 25.40
N GLY A 238 5.84 -1.96 25.09
CA GLY A 238 5.84 -3.42 25.07
C GLY A 238 5.58 -3.99 23.68
N THR A 239 4.67 -4.97 23.61
CA THR A 239 4.21 -5.59 22.36
C THR A 239 2.74 -5.23 22.17
N ASP A 240 2.35 -4.81 20.97
CA ASP A 240 0.96 -4.45 20.65
C ASP A 240 0.09 -5.65 20.25
N VAL A 241 -1.19 -5.39 19.98
CA VAL A 241 -2.20 -6.41 19.64
C VAL A 241 -1.94 -7.13 18.32
N PHE A 242 -1.07 -6.59 17.45
CA PHE A 242 -0.67 -7.19 16.18
C PHE A 242 0.67 -7.93 16.29
N GLY A 243 1.34 -7.86 17.45
CA GLY A 243 2.64 -8.48 17.70
C GLY A 243 3.84 -7.58 17.43
N TYR A 244 3.65 -6.31 17.07
CA TYR A 244 4.76 -5.38 16.88
C TYR A 244 5.34 -4.95 18.22
N THR A 245 6.65 -4.77 18.28
CA THR A 245 7.32 -4.35 19.51
C THR A 245 7.72 -2.88 19.51
N SER A 246 7.70 -2.27 20.69
CA SER A 246 8.38 -1.00 20.94
C SER A 246 9.88 -1.21 21.07
N PHE A 247 10.69 -0.53 20.25
CA PHE A 247 12.15 -0.67 20.28
C PHE A 247 12.89 0.58 19.80
N LEU A 248 14.14 0.75 20.24
CA LEU A 248 15.18 1.54 19.56
C LEU A 248 16.24 0.59 19.02
N ALA A 249 16.86 0.93 17.90
CA ALA A 249 17.93 0.16 17.27
C ALA A 249 19.11 1.08 16.95
N TYR A 250 20.23 0.84 17.61
CA TYR A 250 21.49 1.56 17.47
C TYR A 250 22.44 0.82 16.52
N SER A 251 23.53 1.47 16.11
CA SER A 251 24.62 0.81 15.40
C SER A 251 25.27 -0.32 16.23
N THR A 252 26.03 -1.18 15.53
CA THR A 252 26.85 -2.22 16.16
C THR A 252 27.83 -1.62 17.16
N ILE A 253 27.97 -2.24 18.33
CA ILE A 253 28.88 -1.74 19.38
C ILE A 253 30.32 -2.17 19.03
N PRO A 254 31.24 -1.23 18.75
CA PRO A 254 32.56 -1.56 18.26
C PRO A 254 33.43 -2.23 19.33
N ASN A 255 34.23 -3.22 18.92
CA ASN A 255 35.21 -3.94 19.74
C ASN A 255 34.64 -4.75 20.93
N ILE A 256 33.33 -5.07 20.92
CA ILE A 256 32.64 -5.86 21.96
C ILE A 256 33.16 -7.31 22.13
N THR A 257 34.06 -7.74 21.24
CA THR A 257 34.48 -9.13 21.04
C THR A 257 35.14 -9.79 22.23
N PHE A 258 35.94 -9.09 23.05
CA PHE A 258 36.66 -9.70 24.18
C PHE A 258 36.33 -9.11 25.55
N TYR A 259 35.86 -7.86 25.60
CA TYR A 259 35.46 -7.19 26.82
C TYR A 259 34.25 -6.27 26.58
N TYR A 260 33.35 -6.20 27.54
CA TYR A 260 32.40 -5.10 27.66
C TYR A 260 31.93 -4.89 29.10
N GLU A 261 31.53 -3.67 29.42
CA GLU A 261 30.72 -3.35 30.59
C GLU A 261 29.58 -2.43 30.15
N PHE A 262 28.35 -2.75 30.56
CA PHE A 262 27.17 -1.93 30.37
C PHE A 262 26.68 -1.38 31.71
N ARG A 263 26.14 -0.16 31.66
CA ARG A 263 25.41 0.49 32.74
C ARG A 263 24.10 0.99 32.16
N LEU A 264 23.02 0.82 32.89
CA LEU A 264 21.70 1.36 32.52
C LEU A 264 20.81 1.46 33.75
N LYS A 265 19.82 2.34 33.67
CA LYS A 265 18.71 2.45 34.63
C LYS A 265 17.41 2.11 33.94
N PHE A 266 16.46 1.54 34.68
CA PHE A 266 15.12 1.31 34.18
C PHE A 266 14.05 1.57 35.25
N GLN A 267 12.86 1.91 34.78
CA GLN A 267 11.64 2.07 35.58
C GLN A 267 10.53 1.27 34.89
N LEU A 268 9.72 0.56 35.66
CA LEU A 268 8.60 -0.24 35.14
C LEU A 268 7.33 0.59 35.06
N VAL A 269 6.49 0.38 34.04
CA VAL A 269 5.20 1.06 33.92
C VAL A 269 4.13 0.46 34.85
N ASN A 270 4.27 -0.82 35.24
CA ASN A 270 3.39 -1.49 36.20
C ASN A 270 4.08 -2.71 36.84
N HIS A 271 3.48 -3.26 37.90
CA HIS A 271 3.98 -4.44 38.62
C HIS A 271 3.34 -5.77 38.15
N HIS A 272 2.86 -5.84 36.90
CA HIS A 272 2.11 -6.99 36.38
C HIS A 272 2.63 -7.50 35.03
N SER A 273 2.43 -6.76 33.93
CA SER A 273 2.91 -7.15 32.60
C SER A 273 4.41 -6.92 32.46
N ALA A 274 4.93 -5.80 32.97
CA ALA A 274 6.35 -5.43 32.85
C ALA A 274 7.33 -6.37 33.59
N LEU A 275 6.84 -7.17 34.55
CA LEU A 275 7.64 -8.20 35.25
C LEU A 275 7.65 -9.57 34.53
N LYS A 276 6.83 -9.78 33.50
CA LYS A 276 6.56 -11.08 32.86
C LYS A 276 7.24 -11.21 31.49
N ASP A 277 8.46 -11.72 31.51
CA ASP A 277 9.19 -12.20 30.33
C ASP A 277 9.37 -11.15 29.22
N ASN A 278 9.83 -9.95 29.62
CA ASN A 278 10.06 -8.80 28.74
C ASN A 278 11.56 -8.65 28.41
N LEU A 279 11.88 -8.47 27.14
CA LEU A 279 13.21 -8.10 26.67
C LEU A 279 13.57 -6.67 27.13
N ILE A 280 14.80 -6.41 27.58
CA ILE A 280 15.35 -5.05 27.82
C ILE A 280 16.30 -4.66 26.68
N PHE A 281 17.26 -5.51 26.30
CA PHE A 281 18.09 -5.29 25.12
C PHE A 281 18.57 -6.60 24.49
N PHE A 282 18.86 -6.56 23.18
CA PHE A 282 19.39 -7.67 22.41
C PHE A 282 20.42 -7.21 21.37
N THR A 283 21.49 -8.01 21.20
CA THR A 283 22.30 -8.03 19.98
C THR A 283 22.78 -9.46 19.77
N GLY A 284 22.74 -9.97 18.55
CA GLY A 284 23.01 -11.38 18.27
C GLY A 284 22.58 -11.82 16.88
N GLN A 285 23.00 -13.02 16.51
CA GLN A 285 22.88 -13.54 15.15
C GLN A 285 22.60 -15.05 15.15
N LYS A 286 21.90 -15.50 14.12
CA LYS A 286 21.56 -16.91 13.88
C LYS A 286 22.13 -17.35 12.54
N GLY A 287 22.90 -18.44 12.52
CA GLY A 287 23.31 -19.13 11.30
C GLY A 287 24.28 -18.41 10.34
N GLN A 288 24.81 -17.23 10.68
CA GLN A 288 25.81 -16.51 9.85
C GLN A 288 27.18 -16.43 10.53
N GLY A 289 27.78 -17.60 10.76
CA GLY A 289 29.15 -17.73 11.28
C GLY A 289 29.59 -19.20 11.31
N LEU A 290 30.89 -19.44 11.26
CA LEU A 290 31.46 -20.80 11.22
C LEU A 290 31.30 -21.57 12.55
N ASN A 291 30.98 -20.89 13.66
CA ASN A 291 30.94 -21.46 15.01
C ASN A 291 29.72 -20.97 15.82
N GLY A 292 28.50 -21.32 15.38
CA GLY A 292 27.28 -21.19 16.19
C GLY A 292 26.64 -19.79 16.28
N ASP A 293 25.55 -19.71 17.06
CA ASP A 293 24.69 -18.52 17.19
C ASP A 293 25.15 -17.59 18.33
N ASP A 294 26.02 -16.63 18.04
CA ASP A 294 26.50 -15.62 19.00
C ASP A 294 25.43 -14.62 19.40
N PHE A 295 25.31 -14.32 20.71
CA PHE A 295 24.40 -13.29 21.22
C PHE A 295 24.76 -12.74 22.59
N LEU A 296 24.15 -11.60 22.90
CA LEU A 296 24.11 -10.90 24.17
C LEU A 296 22.67 -10.40 24.37
N VAL A 297 22.04 -10.78 25.48
CA VAL A 297 20.66 -10.40 25.80
C VAL A 297 20.50 -10.03 27.28
N LEU A 298 19.64 -9.04 27.55
CA LEU A 298 19.18 -8.65 28.87
C LEU A 298 17.65 -8.57 28.87
N GLY A 299 17.00 -9.07 29.91
CA GLY A 299 15.54 -8.93 30.09
C GLY A 299 15.06 -9.25 31.51
N LEU A 300 13.75 -9.23 31.69
CA LEU A 300 13.06 -9.49 32.96
C LEU A 300 12.20 -10.74 32.86
N ARG A 301 12.44 -11.72 33.73
CA ARG A 301 11.67 -12.97 33.81
C ARG A 301 11.20 -13.20 35.24
N ASN A 302 9.88 -13.15 35.46
CA ASN A 302 9.22 -13.33 36.75
C ASN A 302 9.83 -12.44 37.85
N GLY A 303 9.95 -11.15 37.55
CA GLY A 303 10.50 -10.14 38.46
C GLY A 303 11.99 -10.26 38.79
N LYS A 304 12.76 -11.01 37.99
CA LYS A 304 14.22 -11.11 38.07
C LYS A 304 14.85 -10.63 36.77
N VAL A 305 15.90 -9.83 36.86
CA VAL A 305 16.80 -9.55 35.72
C VAL A 305 17.52 -10.83 35.32
N VAL A 306 17.52 -11.13 34.03
CA VAL A 306 18.21 -12.23 33.37
C VAL A 306 19.15 -11.65 32.31
N TYR A 307 20.45 -11.89 32.46
CA TYR A 307 21.50 -11.55 31.50
C TYR A 307 22.07 -12.87 30.94
N SER A 308 22.02 -13.05 29.63
CA SER A 308 22.52 -14.25 28.96
C SER A 308 23.38 -13.90 27.75
N TYR A 309 24.37 -14.74 27.46
CA TYR A 309 25.25 -14.58 26.29
C TYR A 309 25.73 -15.92 25.76
N ASN A 310 26.05 -15.98 24.47
CA ASN A 310 26.69 -17.13 23.82
C ASN A 310 27.93 -16.65 23.04
N LEU A 311 28.97 -17.49 23.07
CA LEU A 311 30.26 -17.31 22.39
C LEU A 311 30.50 -18.54 21.48
N GLY A 312 29.49 -18.96 20.72
CA GLY A 312 29.49 -20.14 19.85
C GLY A 312 29.39 -21.50 20.55
N SER A 313 29.95 -21.65 21.75
CA SER A 313 30.03 -22.91 22.49
C SER A 313 28.89 -23.22 23.48
N GLY A 314 27.91 -22.31 23.64
CA GLY A 314 26.73 -22.53 24.47
C GLY A 314 26.38 -21.34 25.39
N THR A 315 25.11 -21.25 25.76
CA THR A 315 24.57 -20.09 26.50
C THR A 315 24.99 -20.06 27.97
N ALA A 316 25.72 -19.02 28.36
CA ALA A 316 25.88 -18.61 29.75
C ALA A 316 24.67 -17.77 30.20
N SER A 317 24.23 -17.88 31.46
CA SER A 317 23.12 -17.09 32.00
C SER A 317 23.34 -16.71 33.47
N ILE A 318 23.06 -15.45 33.81
CA ILE A 318 23.08 -14.91 35.17
C ILE A 318 21.69 -14.36 35.50
N ILE A 319 21.14 -14.79 36.64
CA ILE A 319 19.82 -14.38 37.14
C ILE A 319 20.00 -13.67 38.48
N SER A 320 19.38 -12.50 38.64
CA SER A 320 19.36 -11.72 39.89
C SER A 320 18.47 -12.35 40.98
N LYS A 321 18.49 -11.78 42.20
CA LYS A 321 17.36 -11.93 43.13
C LYS A 321 16.14 -11.14 42.60
N PRO A 322 14.90 -11.43 43.05
CA PRO A 322 13.75 -10.60 42.73
C PRO A 322 14.02 -9.11 42.96
N LEU A 323 13.41 -8.27 42.12
CA LEU A 323 13.46 -6.82 42.26
C LEU A 323 12.71 -6.34 43.51
N ASP A 324 13.23 -5.28 44.12
CA ASP A 324 12.59 -4.54 45.21
C ASP A 324 11.58 -3.54 44.64
N LEU A 325 10.32 -3.97 44.52
CA LEU A 325 9.23 -3.18 43.92
C LEU A 325 8.80 -1.94 44.73
N THR A 326 9.49 -1.63 45.84
CA THR A 326 9.36 -0.33 46.51
C THR A 326 10.16 0.78 45.80
N ARG A 327 11.14 0.41 44.96
CA ARG A 327 11.98 1.33 44.20
C ARG A 327 11.33 1.64 42.85
N SER A 328 11.18 2.93 42.55
CA SER A 328 10.69 3.39 41.24
C SER A 328 11.73 3.28 40.13
N ILE A 329 13.02 3.25 40.46
CA ILE A 329 14.14 3.16 39.52
C ILE A 329 15.10 2.06 39.99
N HIS A 330 15.44 1.16 39.07
CA HIS A 330 16.45 0.12 39.25
C HIS A 330 17.71 0.42 38.42
N VAL A 331 18.87 -0.04 38.91
CA VAL A 331 20.18 0.16 38.28
C VAL A 331 20.82 -1.18 37.94
N ILE A 332 21.26 -1.36 36.69
CA ILE A 332 21.97 -2.56 36.23
C ILE A 332 23.40 -2.20 35.87
N HIS A 333 24.35 -2.95 36.43
CA HIS A 333 25.74 -3.00 35.98
C HIS A 333 26.04 -4.44 35.56
N LEU A 334 26.35 -4.66 34.28
CA LEU A 334 26.71 -5.99 33.78
C LEU A 334 27.94 -5.91 32.88
N GLY A 335 28.53 -7.07 32.57
CA GLY A 335 29.63 -7.11 31.62
C GLY A 335 30.23 -8.48 31.46
N ARG A 336 31.30 -8.53 30.66
CA ARG A 336 32.04 -9.75 30.32
C ARG A 336 33.51 -9.43 30.07
N SER A 337 34.37 -10.35 30.45
CA SER A 337 35.80 -10.37 30.11
C SER A 337 36.16 -11.80 29.71
N LEU A 338 36.48 -12.01 28.42
CA LEU A 338 36.62 -13.33 27.82
C LEU A 338 35.36 -14.19 28.10
N GLN A 339 35.51 -15.36 28.73
CA GLN A 339 34.37 -16.24 29.05
C GLN A 339 33.57 -15.80 30.28
N LYS A 340 34.13 -14.94 31.15
CA LYS A 340 33.57 -14.63 32.46
C LYS A 340 32.66 -13.40 32.41
N GLY A 341 31.36 -13.61 32.62
CA GLY A 341 30.34 -12.57 32.73
C GLY A 341 30.02 -12.20 34.18
N TRP A 342 29.44 -11.02 34.39
CA TRP A 342 28.95 -10.54 35.69
C TRP A 342 27.65 -9.73 35.60
N LEU A 343 26.86 -9.75 36.68
CA LEU A 343 25.62 -8.98 36.86
C LEU A 343 25.52 -8.48 38.30
N LYS A 344 25.40 -7.16 38.47
CA LYS A 344 24.90 -6.48 39.67
C LYS A 344 23.61 -5.76 39.32
N VAL A 345 22.61 -5.89 40.18
CA VAL A 345 21.33 -5.14 40.10
C VAL A 345 21.15 -4.44 41.45
N ASP A 346 20.91 -3.14 41.43
CA ASP A 346 20.78 -2.31 42.63
C ASP A 346 21.92 -2.57 43.64
N ASP A 347 21.57 -2.77 44.91
CA ASP A 347 22.47 -3.09 46.02
C ASP A 347 22.74 -4.61 46.18
N GLN A 348 22.28 -5.44 45.24
CA GLN A 348 22.51 -6.88 45.30
C GLN A 348 24.00 -7.21 45.15
N LYS A 349 24.45 -8.34 45.73
CA LYS A 349 25.81 -8.86 45.53
C LYS A 349 26.00 -9.22 44.05
N ASN A 350 27.13 -8.80 43.47
CA ASN A 350 27.52 -9.14 42.10
C ASN A 350 27.57 -10.66 41.91
N ARG A 351 26.93 -11.17 40.84
CA ARG A 351 26.93 -12.60 40.47
C ARG A 351 27.73 -12.80 39.20
N THR A 352 28.50 -13.89 39.11
CA THR A 352 29.33 -14.20 37.94
C THR A 352 29.05 -15.58 37.38
N VAL A 353 29.27 -15.77 36.09
CA VAL A 353 29.27 -17.08 35.41
C VAL A 353 30.42 -17.14 34.39
N THR A 354 30.79 -18.35 33.98
CA THR A 354 31.71 -18.59 32.86
C THR A 354 30.93 -19.31 31.75
N SER A 355 31.12 -18.94 30.49
CA SER A 355 30.50 -19.65 29.36
C SER A 355 31.10 -21.05 29.16
N PRO A 356 30.31 -22.04 28.70
CA PRO A 356 30.82 -23.36 28.37
C PRO A 356 31.75 -23.35 27.14
N GLY A 357 32.55 -24.41 27.00
CA GLY A 357 33.49 -24.61 25.89
C GLY A 357 34.76 -23.75 25.96
N GLY A 358 35.48 -23.66 24.85
CA GLY A 358 36.79 -22.98 24.76
C GLY A 358 36.76 -21.62 24.06
N LEU A 359 35.64 -21.23 23.44
CA LEU A 359 35.54 -19.97 22.71
C LEU A 359 35.40 -18.76 23.65
N VAL A 360 35.98 -17.63 23.25
CA VAL A 360 36.11 -16.42 24.09
C VAL A 360 35.68 -15.11 23.41
N GLY A 361 35.44 -15.17 22.09
CA GLY A 361 34.98 -14.03 21.28
C GLY A 361 33.47 -13.91 21.28
N LEU A 362 32.94 -12.68 21.22
CA LEU A 362 31.54 -12.38 20.89
C LEU A 362 31.50 -11.66 19.54
N ASN A 363 31.07 -12.36 18.51
CA ASN A 363 31.01 -11.90 17.12
C ASN A 363 29.56 -11.59 16.77
N VAL A 364 29.15 -10.34 16.96
CA VAL A 364 27.79 -9.87 16.67
C VAL A 364 27.80 -8.74 15.65
N PHE A 365 27.25 -9.01 14.47
CA PHE A 365 27.16 -8.04 13.36
C PHE A 365 25.79 -7.33 13.27
N SER A 366 24.83 -7.71 14.13
CA SER A 366 23.50 -7.10 14.25
C SER A 366 23.53 -5.74 14.93
N GLN A 367 22.55 -4.89 14.61
CA GLN A 367 22.24 -3.68 15.39
C GLN A 367 22.02 -3.98 16.89
N PHE A 368 22.33 -3.02 17.75
CA PHE A 368 22.04 -3.11 19.18
C PHE A 368 20.62 -2.62 19.45
N TYR A 369 19.72 -3.54 19.79
CA TYR A 369 18.31 -3.25 20.05
C TYR A 369 18.04 -3.03 21.54
N LEU A 370 17.25 -2.01 21.84
CA LEU A 370 16.78 -1.63 23.18
C LEU A 370 15.24 -1.66 23.20
N GLY A 371 14.66 -2.16 24.28
CA GLY A 371 13.20 -2.31 24.49
C GLY A 371 12.57 -3.50 23.75
N GLY A 372 12.93 -3.75 22.50
CA GLY A 372 12.32 -4.79 21.66
C GLY A 372 13.20 -5.19 20.48
N TYR A 373 12.62 -5.54 19.34
CA TYR A 373 13.31 -5.81 18.07
C TYR A 373 12.38 -5.62 16.86
N HIS A 374 12.95 -5.56 15.65
CA HIS A 374 12.14 -5.40 14.44
C HIS A 374 11.33 -6.66 14.08
N GLU A 375 10.18 -6.51 13.44
CA GLU A 375 9.25 -7.61 13.09
C GLU A 375 9.91 -8.78 12.32
N TYR A 376 10.93 -8.50 11.51
CA TYR A 376 11.67 -9.52 10.75
C TYR A 376 12.84 -10.16 11.52
N THR A 377 13.01 -9.86 12.81
CA THR A 377 14.04 -10.42 13.70
C THR A 377 13.65 -11.69 14.50
N PRO A 378 12.38 -12.06 14.78
CA PRO A 378 12.07 -13.20 15.67
C PRO A 378 12.48 -14.56 15.08
N GLU A 379 12.45 -14.73 13.76
CA GLU A 379 13.01 -15.92 13.11
C GLU A 379 14.52 -16.05 13.28
N LEU A 380 15.21 -14.93 13.54
CA LEU A 380 16.66 -14.82 13.71
C LEU A 380 17.10 -14.84 15.18
N LEU A 381 16.21 -14.99 16.16
CA LEU A 381 16.57 -15.07 17.57
C LEU A 381 17.17 -16.45 17.95
N PRO A 382 18.44 -16.50 18.43
CA PRO A 382 19.09 -17.73 18.87
C PRO A 382 18.36 -18.48 19.97
N LYS A 383 18.58 -19.80 20.05
CA LYS A 383 18.13 -20.61 21.19
C LYS A 383 18.76 -20.06 22.49
N GLY A 384 17.93 -19.84 23.51
CA GLY A 384 18.34 -19.25 24.79
C GLY A 384 18.22 -17.72 24.89
N SER A 385 18.08 -16.99 23.78
CA SER A 385 17.94 -15.52 23.79
C SER A 385 16.49 -15.00 23.97
N ARG A 386 15.50 -15.89 23.85
CA ARG A 386 14.08 -15.52 23.69
C ARG A 386 13.45 -15.01 24.97
N PHE A 387 12.67 -13.94 24.82
CA PHE A 387 11.66 -13.41 25.74
C PHE A 387 10.35 -13.29 24.94
N LYS A 388 9.18 -13.51 25.57
CA LYS A 388 7.87 -13.46 24.89
C LYS A 388 7.42 -12.03 24.56
N ASN A 389 7.80 -11.07 25.39
CA ASN A 389 7.31 -9.70 25.34
C ASN A 389 8.48 -8.71 25.21
N SER A 390 8.17 -7.46 24.85
CA SER A 390 9.12 -6.34 24.88
C SER A 390 8.91 -5.42 26.08
N PHE A 391 9.91 -4.59 26.40
CA PHE A 391 9.96 -3.78 27.61
C PHE A 391 8.76 -2.85 27.77
N GLN A 392 8.29 -2.69 29.01
CA GLN A 392 7.13 -1.89 29.38
C GLN A 392 7.52 -0.91 30.50
N GLY A 393 7.90 0.31 30.12
CA GLY A 393 8.44 1.33 31.02
C GLY A 393 9.58 2.14 30.41
N CYS A 394 10.36 2.81 31.26
CA CYS A 394 11.50 3.66 30.86
C CYS A 394 12.82 2.90 30.89
N VAL A 395 13.70 3.13 29.92
CA VAL A 395 15.13 2.79 30.03
C VAL A 395 15.95 4.04 29.75
N PHE A 396 16.94 4.34 30.59
CA PHE A 396 17.73 5.58 30.51
C PHE A 396 19.14 5.37 31.06
N ASP A 397 20.01 6.35 30.85
CA ASP A 397 21.45 6.30 31.17
C ASP A 397 22.15 5.03 30.63
N VAL A 398 21.73 4.58 29.44
CA VAL A 398 22.33 3.41 28.78
C VAL A 398 23.72 3.77 28.28
N GLN A 399 24.74 3.18 28.89
CA GLN A 399 26.14 3.41 28.59
C GLN A 399 26.90 2.09 28.44
N VAL A 400 27.90 2.07 27.56
CA VAL A 400 28.77 0.93 27.30
C VAL A 400 30.23 1.38 27.20
N ARG A 401 31.15 0.46 27.54
CA ARG A 401 32.57 0.54 27.19
C ARG A 401 33.10 -0.83 26.78
N THR A 402 34.01 -0.88 25.81
CA THR A 402 34.60 -2.14 25.29
C THR A 402 36.09 -2.31 25.63
N ASN A 403 36.63 -1.43 26.47
CA ASN A 403 37.91 -1.60 27.18
C ASN A 403 37.75 -1.13 28.65
N LYS A 404 38.49 -1.76 29.59
CA LYS A 404 38.56 -1.34 31.01
C LYS A 404 39.09 0.08 31.20
N ASN A 405 39.93 0.54 30.28
CA ASN A 405 40.59 1.85 30.33
C ASN A 405 39.83 2.92 29.53
N GLN A 406 38.70 2.56 28.90
CA GLN A 406 37.81 3.51 28.25
C GLN A 406 36.79 4.07 29.24
N GLU A 407 36.40 5.32 28.98
CA GLU A 407 35.21 5.94 29.55
C GLU A 407 33.92 5.28 29.03
N PHE A 408 32.82 5.58 29.70
CA PHE A 408 31.50 5.13 29.32
C PHE A 408 30.89 6.04 28.26
N LYS A 409 30.36 5.43 27.20
CA LYS A 409 29.72 6.12 26.07
C LYS A 409 28.32 5.61 25.82
N SER A 410 27.44 6.47 25.34
CA SER A 410 26.08 6.05 24.92
C SER A 410 26.16 5.21 23.64
N PRO A 411 25.30 4.19 23.44
CA PRO A 411 25.20 3.50 22.15
C PRO A 411 24.86 4.44 20.99
N GLY A 412 25.23 4.06 19.77
CA GLY A 412 24.96 4.82 18.54
C GLY A 412 26.19 5.48 17.91
N THR A 413 26.04 5.83 16.63
CA THR A 413 27.04 6.57 15.84
C THR A 413 26.28 7.50 14.88
N PRO A 414 26.03 8.79 15.20
CA PRO A 414 26.55 9.54 16.36
C PRO A 414 26.16 9.00 17.75
N GLU A 415 26.99 9.28 18.76
CA GLU A 415 26.77 8.83 20.14
C GLU A 415 25.39 9.27 20.66
N GLY A 416 24.66 8.34 21.30
CA GLY A 416 23.30 8.56 21.81
C GLY A 416 22.19 8.46 20.76
N HIS A 417 22.51 8.44 19.46
CA HIS A 417 21.51 8.47 18.40
C HIS A 417 21.17 7.06 17.87
N PRO A 418 19.90 6.61 17.95
CA PRO A 418 19.46 5.35 17.34
C PRO A 418 19.27 5.51 15.82
N ASN A 419 19.60 4.47 15.06
CA ASN A 419 19.38 4.40 13.61
C ASN A 419 17.88 4.34 13.27
N ALA A 420 17.09 3.69 14.13
CA ALA A 420 15.65 3.51 13.97
C ALA A 420 14.98 3.25 15.33
N GLY A 421 13.65 3.37 15.36
CA GLY A 421 12.83 2.91 16.47
C GLY A 421 11.35 2.78 16.07
N ARG A 422 10.55 2.08 16.87
CA ARG A 422 9.09 1.90 16.70
C ARG A 422 8.42 2.00 18.07
N SER A 423 7.28 2.68 18.17
CA SER A 423 6.46 2.79 19.40
C SER A 423 7.26 3.22 20.66
N VAL A 424 8.18 4.18 20.52
CA VAL A 424 8.98 4.74 21.62
C VAL A 424 8.59 6.19 21.88
N GLY A 425 8.19 6.49 23.11
CA GLY A 425 7.91 7.84 23.60
C GLY A 425 9.02 8.36 24.52
N GLN A 426 8.69 9.39 25.29
CA GLN A 426 9.58 10.02 26.28
C GLN A 426 8.96 9.85 27.67
N CYS A 427 9.77 9.48 28.68
CA CYS A 427 9.29 9.37 30.04
C CYS A 427 9.18 10.74 30.73
N LYS A 428 8.12 10.92 31.52
CA LYS A 428 7.72 12.13 32.28
C LYS A 428 7.16 13.28 31.43
N ASP A 429 7.47 13.34 30.15
CA ASP A 429 6.89 14.33 29.22
C ASP A 429 5.69 13.74 28.46
N SER A 430 4.51 14.35 28.64
CA SER A 430 3.26 13.96 27.96
C SER A 430 3.18 14.59 26.56
N PRO A 431 3.04 13.82 25.46
CA PRO A 431 2.73 14.38 24.13
C PRO A 431 1.44 15.22 24.11
N CYS A 432 0.46 14.91 24.96
CA CYS A 432 -0.75 15.71 25.12
C CYS A 432 -0.54 17.09 25.76
N SER A 433 0.66 17.41 26.28
CA SER A 433 1.01 18.78 26.66
C SER A 433 1.19 19.72 25.46
N LEU A 434 1.53 19.17 24.28
CA LEU A 434 1.76 19.92 23.04
C LEU A 434 0.52 19.91 22.12
N ILE A 435 -0.33 18.88 22.21
CA ILE A 435 -1.47 18.66 21.32
C ILE A 435 -2.76 19.18 21.94
N LYS A 436 -3.43 20.10 21.23
CA LYS A 436 -4.70 20.71 21.66
C LYS A 436 -5.84 20.33 20.72
N CYS A 437 -6.58 19.30 21.12
CA CYS A 437 -7.85 18.91 20.50
C CYS A 437 -8.88 20.06 20.59
N ARG A 438 -9.79 20.13 19.62
CA ARG A 438 -10.85 21.14 19.54
C ARG A 438 -12.22 20.52 19.85
N ASN A 439 -13.23 21.38 19.96
CA ASN A 439 -14.65 21.01 20.08
C ASN A 439 -14.95 19.99 21.18
N GLY A 440 -14.27 20.13 22.33
CA GLY A 440 -14.43 19.24 23.49
C GLY A 440 -13.75 17.88 23.39
N GLY A 441 -13.09 17.57 22.26
CA GLY A 441 -12.30 16.36 22.10
C GLY A 441 -11.14 16.27 23.12
N LYS A 442 -10.80 15.04 23.51
CA LYS A 442 -9.82 14.74 24.55
C LYS A 442 -8.55 14.16 23.92
N CYS A 443 -7.39 14.64 24.36
CA CYS A 443 -6.13 14.04 23.93
C CYS A 443 -5.90 12.72 24.68
N ILE A 444 -5.64 11.64 23.93
CA ILE A 444 -5.39 10.29 24.44
C ILE A 444 -4.01 9.82 24.02
N GLU A 445 -3.25 9.30 24.98
CA GLU A 445 -1.93 8.71 24.77
C GLU A 445 -2.04 7.19 24.65
N SER A 446 -1.40 6.61 23.63
CA SER A 446 -1.44 5.19 23.29
C SER A 446 -0.03 4.69 22.97
N GLY A 447 0.76 4.42 24.02
CA GLY A 447 2.17 4.06 23.89
C GLY A 447 3.01 5.26 23.47
N SER A 448 3.41 5.34 22.21
CA SER A 448 4.04 6.55 21.63
C SER A 448 3.20 7.24 20.56
N THR A 449 1.98 6.75 20.28
CA THR A 449 1.03 7.48 19.46
C THR A 449 0.11 8.29 20.36
N VAL A 450 -0.45 9.36 19.79
CA VAL A 450 -1.30 10.31 20.49
C VAL A 450 -2.34 10.78 19.49
N TYR A 451 -3.60 10.79 19.91
CA TYR A 451 -4.74 11.15 19.06
C TYR A 451 -5.77 11.95 19.85
N CYS A 452 -6.63 12.66 19.14
CA CYS A 452 -7.79 13.30 19.71
C CYS A 452 -8.99 12.36 19.63
N ASP A 453 -9.49 11.93 20.79
CA ASP A 453 -10.78 11.27 20.98
C ASP A 453 -11.88 12.34 20.84
N CYS A 454 -12.70 12.23 19.80
CA CYS A 454 -13.63 13.29 19.40
C CYS A 454 -15.04 13.05 19.94
N LEU A 455 -15.69 14.12 20.40
CA LEU A 455 -17.11 14.09 20.74
C LEU A 455 -17.97 13.87 19.49
N THR A 456 -19.11 13.21 19.67
CA THR A 456 -20.09 12.92 18.62
C THR A 456 -20.37 14.13 17.74
N GLY A 457 -20.29 13.96 16.42
CA GLY A 457 -20.44 15.03 15.44
C GLY A 457 -19.12 15.68 14.99
N TRP A 458 -17.97 15.33 15.58
CA TRP A 458 -16.65 15.85 15.22
C TRP A 458 -15.65 14.74 14.84
N LYS A 459 -14.76 15.05 13.89
CA LYS A 459 -13.72 14.16 13.37
C LYS A 459 -12.44 14.90 12.99
N GLY A 460 -11.48 14.17 12.41
CA GLY A 460 -10.18 14.67 11.98
C GLY A 460 -9.17 14.71 13.13
N ALA A 461 -7.88 14.81 12.81
CA ALA A 461 -6.78 14.60 13.76
C ALA A 461 -6.79 15.52 15.00
N PHE A 462 -7.51 16.65 14.94
CA PHE A 462 -7.67 17.60 16.04
C PHE A 462 -9.14 17.86 16.43
N CYS A 463 -10.09 17.03 15.99
CA CYS A 463 -11.54 17.21 16.15
C CYS A 463 -12.07 18.54 15.59
N THR A 464 -11.48 19.02 14.49
CA THR A 464 -11.80 20.31 13.84
C THR A 464 -12.83 20.20 12.72
N GLU A 465 -13.09 19.00 12.22
CA GLU A 465 -14.01 18.75 11.10
C GLU A 465 -15.35 18.24 11.63
N THR A 466 -16.46 18.67 11.04
CA THR A 466 -17.79 18.11 11.33
C THR A 466 -17.95 16.75 10.67
N MET A 467 -18.58 15.80 11.36
CA MET A 467 -19.04 14.55 10.75
C MET A 467 -20.15 14.80 9.73
N SER A 468 -20.11 14.03 8.66
CA SER A 468 -21.11 13.92 7.59
C SER A 468 -21.90 12.62 7.74
N ILE A 469 -23.14 12.57 7.29
CA ILE A 469 -23.94 11.33 7.25
C ILE A 469 -23.29 10.28 6.30
N CYS A 470 -22.42 10.73 5.40
CA CYS A 470 -21.63 9.85 4.53
C CYS A 470 -20.27 9.39 5.12
N ASP A 471 -19.94 9.75 6.36
CA ASP A 471 -18.72 9.26 7.02
C ASP A 471 -18.94 7.85 7.62
N PRO A 472 -17.94 6.94 7.57
CA PRO A 472 -18.05 5.59 8.15
C PRO A 472 -18.36 5.56 9.65
N GLU A 473 -17.95 6.60 10.38
CA GLU A 473 -18.12 6.74 11.84
C GLU A 473 -19.44 7.39 12.26
N HIS A 474 -20.33 7.73 11.31
CA HIS A 474 -21.62 8.36 11.60
C HIS A 474 -22.65 7.34 12.12
N ASP A 475 -23.40 7.72 13.16
CA ASP A 475 -24.51 6.94 13.73
C ASP A 475 -25.84 7.69 13.58
N PRO A 476 -26.87 7.11 12.92
CA PRO A 476 -26.85 5.84 12.20
C PRO A 476 -26.01 5.92 10.90
N PRO A 477 -25.39 4.81 10.46
CA PRO A 477 -24.61 4.77 9.24
C PRO A 477 -25.49 4.87 7.98
N HIS A 478 -24.92 5.37 6.88
CA HIS A 478 -25.65 5.50 5.61
C HIS A 478 -26.13 4.14 5.06
N LEU A 479 -27.34 4.10 4.49
CA LEU A 479 -27.93 2.85 4.00
C LEU A 479 -27.43 2.38 2.62
N CYS A 480 -26.60 3.16 1.93
CA CYS A 480 -26.07 2.83 0.59
C CYS A 480 -25.40 1.45 0.58
N LYS A 481 -25.82 0.56 -0.33
CA LYS A 481 -25.20 -0.76 -0.49
C LYS A 481 -23.79 -0.68 -1.05
N GLN A 482 -23.05 -1.77 -0.90
CA GLN A 482 -21.63 -1.88 -1.20
C GLN A 482 -21.33 -1.50 -2.67
N GLY A 483 -20.38 -0.59 -2.87
CA GLY A 483 -20.08 0.02 -4.18
C GLY A 483 -20.91 1.28 -4.50
N GLY A 484 -22.01 1.53 -3.78
CA GLY A 484 -22.75 2.79 -3.83
C GLY A 484 -21.94 3.95 -3.26
N THR A 485 -21.94 5.09 -3.96
CA THR A 485 -21.31 6.32 -3.46
C THR A 485 -22.34 7.14 -2.68
N CYS A 486 -22.14 7.30 -1.37
CA CYS A 486 -22.92 8.25 -0.57
C CYS A 486 -22.53 9.69 -0.94
N VAL A 487 -23.53 10.55 -1.14
CA VAL A 487 -23.34 11.99 -1.37
C VAL A 487 -24.18 12.78 -0.37
N PRO A 488 -23.56 13.63 0.48
CA PRO A 488 -24.30 14.40 1.47
C PRO A 488 -25.11 15.53 0.81
N LEU A 489 -26.27 15.82 1.39
CA LEU A 489 -27.20 16.86 0.97
C LEU A 489 -27.54 17.74 2.19
N PRO A 490 -28.00 19.00 2.01
CA PRO A 490 -28.34 19.87 3.13
C PRO A 490 -29.36 19.26 4.11
N ASN A 491 -30.26 18.40 3.61
CA ASN A 491 -31.27 17.69 4.38
C ASN A 491 -31.10 16.16 4.25
N GLY A 492 -29.87 15.63 4.42
CA GLY A 492 -29.62 14.18 4.48
C GLY A 492 -28.50 13.72 3.54
N TYR A 493 -28.76 12.66 2.78
CA TYR A 493 -27.83 12.13 1.77
C TYR A 493 -28.60 11.46 0.62
N THR A 494 -27.91 11.16 -0.47
CA THR A 494 -28.38 10.28 -1.54
C THR A 494 -27.31 9.25 -1.90
N CYS A 495 -27.71 8.11 -2.47
CA CYS A 495 -26.77 7.11 -2.98
C CYS A 495 -26.69 7.22 -4.51
N HIS A 496 -25.48 7.21 -5.05
CA HIS A 496 -25.25 7.01 -6.48
C HIS A 496 -24.83 5.57 -6.73
N CYS A 497 -25.60 4.87 -7.56
CA CYS A 497 -25.49 3.43 -7.70
C CYS A 497 -24.48 3.02 -8.78
N PRO A 498 -23.62 2.02 -8.51
CA PRO A 498 -22.76 1.43 -9.52
C PRO A 498 -23.58 0.65 -10.54
N LEU A 499 -22.98 0.46 -11.73
CA LEU A 499 -23.50 -0.38 -12.80
C LEU A 499 -23.99 -1.73 -12.25
N GLY A 500 -25.21 -2.13 -12.63
CA GLY A 500 -25.84 -3.36 -12.16
C GLY A 500 -26.65 -3.25 -10.86
N THR A 501 -26.83 -2.03 -10.31
CA THR A 501 -27.68 -1.78 -9.12
C THR A 501 -28.58 -0.55 -9.29
N THR A 502 -29.74 -0.56 -8.63
CA THR A 502 -30.73 0.53 -8.64
C THR A 502 -31.46 0.64 -7.30
N GLY A 503 -32.26 1.71 -7.15
CA GLY A 503 -33.03 2.03 -5.94
C GLY A 503 -32.37 3.08 -5.05
N THR A 504 -33.14 3.62 -4.10
CA THR A 504 -32.77 4.76 -3.25
C THR A 504 -31.47 4.54 -2.48
N TYR A 505 -31.18 3.28 -2.15
CA TYR A 505 -29.96 2.88 -1.45
C TYR A 505 -29.12 1.87 -2.25
N CYS A 506 -29.38 1.74 -3.56
CA CYS A 506 -28.75 0.75 -4.44
C CYS A 506 -29.04 -0.70 -4.01
N GLU A 507 -30.23 -0.92 -3.44
CA GLU A 507 -30.65 -2.15 -2.78
C GLU A 507 -31.18 -3.24 -3.72
N ARG A 508 -31.39 -2.93 -5.01
CA ARG A 508 -31.91 -3.86 -6.01
C ARG A 508 -30.88 -4.09 -7.10
N ALA A 509 -30.54 -5.37 -7.36
CA ALA A 509 -29.68 -5.75 -8.47
C ALA A 509 -30.42 -5.67 -9.82
N VAL A 510 -29.70 -5.35 -10.89
CA VAL A 510 -30.21 -5.29 -12.27
C VAL A 510 -29.19 -5.95 -13.20
N SER A 511 -29.58 -7.02 -13.89
CA SER A 511 -28.76 -7.63 -14.93
C SER A 511 -28.87 -6.82 -16.23
N ILE A 512 -27.95 -5.88 -16.45
CA ILE A 512 -27.98 -5.01 -17.63
C ILE A 512 -27.45 -5.76 -18.86
N SER A 513 -28.16 -5.70 -19.98
CA SER A 513 -27.83 -6.34 -21.27
C SER A 513 -27.92 -5.39 -22.47
N ASP A 514 -28.86 -4.43 -22.47
CA ASP A 514 -28.94 -3.36 -23.47
C ASP A 514 -29.12 -2.01 -22.73
N PRO A 515 -28.07 -1.18 -22.62
CA PRO A 515 -28.02 -0.08 -21.67
C PRO A 515 -28.88 1.13 -22.09
N SER A 516 -29.85 1.45 -21.23
CA SER A 516 -30.70 2.64 -21.29
C SER A 516 -30.16 3.76 -20.40
N PHE A 517 -30.13 4.98 -20.92
CA PHE A 517 -29.63 6.18 -20.24
C PHE A 517 -30.76 7.15 -19.88
N ARG A 518 -30.63 7.84 -18.74
CA ARG A 518 -31.58 8.84 -18.22
C ARG A 518 -30.90 10.20 -18.05
N SER A 519 -31.47 11.24 -18.65
CA SER A 519 -30.87 12.58 -18.69
C SER A 519 -30.97 13.35 -17.38
N ASN A 520 -32.03 13.13 -16.58
CA ASN A 520 -32.26 13.77 -15.28
C ASN A 520 -31.34 13.26 -14.16
N GLU A 521 -30.88 12.01 -14.25
CA GLU A 521 -30.12 11.31 -13.20
C GLU A 521 -28.61 11.25 -13.47
N SER A 522 -28.13 11.95 -14.52
CA SER A 522 -26.73 11.92 -14.98
C SER A 522 -26.21 10.50 -15.22
N SER A 523 -26.94 9.72 -16.02
CA SER A 523 -26.54 8.37 -16.41
C SER A 523 -25.31 8.38 -17.32
N TRP A 524 -24.32 7.53 -17.05
CA TRP A 524 -23.14 7.36 -17.91
C TRP A 524 -22.52 5.97 -17.76
N MET A 525 -21.73 5.58 -18.77
CA MET A 525 -20.81 4.43 -18.73
C MET A 525 -19.43 4.89 -19.21
N SER A 526 -18.36 4.31 -18.69
CA SER A 526 -16.98 4.67 -19.02
C SER A 526 -16.17 3.48 -19.52
N PHE A 527 -15.29 3.72 -20.49
CA PHE A 527 -14.50 2.70 -21.18
C PHE A 527 -13.02 3.08 -21.24
N ALA A 528 -12.17 2.09 -21.51
CA ALA A 528 -10.73 2.27 -21.61
C ALA A 528 -10.34 3.26 -22.72
N PRO A 529 -9.31 4.11 -22.50
CA PRO A 529 -8.81 5.03 -23.52
C PRO A 529 -8.27 4.27 -24.73
N PHE A 530 -8.49 4.82 -25.92
CA PHE A 530 -7.93 4.31 -27.19
C PHE A 530 -6.92 5.30 -27.80
N TYR A 531 -6.02 4.76 -28.63
CA TYR A 531 -5.01 5.55 -29.33
C TYR A 531 -5.50 5.96 -30.71
N ILE A 532 -5.48 7.26 -31.02
CA ILE A 532 -5.68 7.75 -32.39
C ILE A 532 -4.30 7.94 -33.03
N ARG A 533 -4.06 7.24 -34.15
CA ARG A 533 -2.83 7.38 -34.95
C ARG A 533 -3.04 8.17 -36.23
N HIS A 534 -3.96 7.75 -37.12
CA HIS A 534 -4.20 8.41 -38.41
C HIS A 534 -5.68 8.46 -38.84
N LYS A 535 -6.43 7.39 -38.58
CA LYS A 535 -7.88 7.32 -38.77
C LYS A 535 -8.49 6.59 -37.57
N THR A 536 -9.73 6.90 -37.23
CA THR A 536 -10.52 6.11 -36.30
C THR A 536 -11.93 6.00 -36.83
N HIS A 537 -12.49 4.79 -36.80
CA HIS A 537 -13.91 4.57 -37.03
C HIS A 537 -14.59 4.37 -35.68
N ILE A 538 -15.71 5.04 -35.45
CA ILE A 538 -16.60 4.79 -34.32
C ILE A 538 -17.95 4.44 -34.92
N LYS A 539 -18.49 3.29 -34.53
CA LYS A 539 -19.85 2.86 -34.87
C LYS A 539 -20.62 2.66 -33.57
N LEU A 540 -21.88 3.06 -33.61
CA LEU A 540 -22.84 2.97 -32.52
C LEU A 540 -24.21 2.70 -33.13
N GLN A 541 -25.01 1.83 -32.52
CA GLN A 541 -26.46 1.82 -32.73
C GLN A 541 -27.12 2.45 -31.51
N PHE A 542 -28.17 3.25 -31.70
CA PHE A 542 -28.84 3.93 -30.59
C PHE A 542 -30.33 4.18 -30.92
N GLN A 543 -31.15 4.31 -29.88
CA GLN A 543 -32.58 4.60 -30.01
C GLN A 543 -32.94 5.80 -29.10
N PRO A 544 -33.05 7.03 -29.65
CA PRO A 544 -33.22 8.24 -28.86
C PRO A 544 -34.63 8.39 -28.27
N LEU A 545 -34.69 8.91 -27.05
CA LEU A 545 -35.91 9.29 -26.30
C LEU A 545 -35.87 10.79 -25.87
N SER A 546 -34.99 11.56 -26.51
CA SER A 546 -34.75 13.00 -26.36
C SER A 546 -34.21 13.51 -27.71
N PRO A 547 -34.55 14.74 -28.17
CA PRO A 547 -33.97 15.31 -29.38
C PRO A 547 -32.47 15.62 -29.21
N ASP A 548 -32.08 16.08 -28.02
CA ASP A 548 -30.71 16.46 -27.67
C ASP A 548 -30.10 15.49 -26.66
N GLY A 549 -28.80 15.24 -26.77
CA GLY A 549 -28.06 14.40 -25.83
C GLY A 549 -26.71 13.90 -26.34
N ILE A 550 -25.72 13.76 -25.45
CA ILE A 550 -24.39 13.26 -25.81
C ILE A 550 -24.33 11.73 -25.88
N LEU A 551 -24.22 11.18 -27.10
CA LEU A 551 -24.08 9.74 -27.32
C LEU A 551 -22.75 9.20 -26.78
N PHE A 552 -21.64 9.84 -27.15
CA PHE A 552 -20.30 9.53 -26.64
C PHE A 552 -19.45 10.78 -26.41
N TYR A 553 -18.49 10.69 -25.48
CA TYR A 553 -17.47 11.70 -25.23
C TYR A 553 -16.08 11.07 -25.15
N ALA A 554 -15.10 11.69 -25.79
CA ALA A 554 -13.69 11.43 -25.58
C ALA A 554 -12.90 12.74 -25.79
N ALA A 555 -12.03 13.09 -24.85
CA ALA A 555 -11.16 14.26 -24.94
C ALA A 555 -9.70 13.89 -24.63
N GLN A 556 -8.76 14.66 -25.15
CA GLN A 556 -7.38 14.60 -24.70
C GLN A 556 -7.30 15.02 -23.23
N ARG A 557 -6.51 14.30 -22.42
CA ARG A 557 -6.33 14.63 -21.01
C ARG A 557 -5.61 15.98 -20.87
N LEU A 558 -6.35 17.01 -20.48
CA LEU A 558 -5.78 18.30 -20.11
C LEU A 558 -4.85 18.12 -18.91
N SER A 559 -3.63 18.63 -19.01
CA SER A 559 -2.79 18.91 -17.85
C SER A 559 -3.17 20.28 -17.30
N THR A 560 -3.15 20.44 -15.98
CA THR A 560 -3.54 21.67 -15.26
C THR A 560 -2.47 22.77 -15.36
N GLN A 561 -2.06 23.12 -16.58
CA GLN A 561 -1.07 24.16 -16.86
C GLN A 561 -1.23 24.80 -18.26
N SER A 562 -2.44 25.23 -18.61
CA SER A 562 -2.73 26.01 -19.84
C SER A 562 -3.57 27.29 -19.58
N GLY A 563 -3.72 27.68 -18.30
CA GLY A 563 -4.41 28.90 -17.89
C GLY A 563 -3.58 30.19 -18.02
N LYS A 564 -3.14 30.54 -19.25
CA LYS A 564 -2.57 31.87 -19.58
C LYS A 564 -2.50 32.13 -21.10
N GLN A 565 -3.64 32.39 -21.71
CA GLN A 565 -3.67 33.17 -22.96
C GLN A 565 -3.57 34.65 -22.59
N SER A 566 -2.49 35.31 -22.98
CA SER A 566 -2.41 36.77 -22.97
C SER A 566 -3.30 37.35 -24.07
N PRO A 567 -4.07 38.42 -23.84
CA PRO A 567 -4.74 39.14 -24.91
C PRO A 567 -3.70 39.85 -25.78
N VAL A 568 -3.81 39.68 -27.09
CA VAL A 568 -3.10 40.47 -28.10
C VAL A 568 -4.16 41.25 -28.89
N ARG A 569 -3.83 42.49 -29.27
CA ARG A 569 -4.70 43.39 -30.05
C ARG A 569 -4.81 42.94 -31.51
#